data_AF-A0A918RLG4-F1
#
_entry.id   AF-A0A918RLG4-F1
#
_cell.length_a   1.000
_cell.length_b   1.000
_cell.length_c   1.000
_cell.angle_alpha   90.00
_cell.angle_beta   90.00
_cell.angle_gamma   90.00
#
_symmetry.space_group_name_H-M   'P 1'
#
loop_
_entity.id
_entity.type
_entity.pdbx_description
1 polymer ?
#
loop_
_entity_poly.entity_id
_entity_poly.type
_entity_poly.pdbx_seq_one_letter_code
_entity_poly.pdbx_strand_id
1 'polypeptide(L)' 'MFVSPFPAISSADELKNAPSGGFVECVNCVAHQWLDTGDPVEFARRHQSDHPWHTRFRIVDQTNFSVGEEP' A
#
# COMPACT_ATOMS: atom_id res chain seq x y z
N MET A 1 -32.44 -13.72 20.86
CA MET A 1 -31.81 -13.11 19.68
C MET A 1 -30.38 -12.74 20.09
N PHE A 2 -29.37 -13.43 19.56
CA PHE A 2 -27.98 -13.07 19.80
C PHE A 2 -27.59 -12.00 18.79
N VAL A 3 -27.25 -10.80 19.28
CA VAL A 3 -26.66 -9.75 18.45
C VAL A 3 -25.18 -10.09 18.34
N SER A 4 -24.69 -10.35 17.12
CA SER A 4 -23.27 -10.62 16.90
C SER A 4 -22.46 -9.41 17.39
N PRO A 5 -21.45 -9.58 18.25
CA PRO A 5 -20.58 -8.48 18.69
C PRO A 5 -19.72 -7.91 17.55
N PHE A 6 -19.72 -8.58 16.40
CA PHE A 6 -19.04 -8.16 15.18
C PHE A 6 -20.08 -8.10 14.05
N PRO A 7 -20.71 -6.94 13.81
CA PRO A 7 -21.58 -6.78 12.65
C PRO A 7 -20.75 -6.96 11.39
N ALA A 8 -21.22 -7.79 10.47
CA ALA A 8 -20.60 -7.93 9.16
C ALA A 8 -20.70 -6.58 8.44
N ILE A 9 -19.56 -5.94 8.20
CA ILE A 9 -19.45 -4.75 7.37
C ILE A 9 -19.22 -5.25 5.95
N SER A 10 -20.28 -5.38 5.15
CA SER A 10 -20.15 -5.58 3.72
C SER A 10 -20.05 -4.21 3.04
N SER A 11 -18.89 -3.88 2.46
CA SER A 11 -18.79 -2.78 1.51
C SER A 11 -18.87 -3.37 0.10
N ALA A 12 -19.90 -3.00 -0.66
CA ALA A 12 -19.97 -3.25 -2.10
C ALA A 12 -19.01 -2.34 -2.90
N ASP A 13 -18.15 -1.60 -2.20
CA ASP A 13 -17.14 -0.74 -2.79
C ASP A 13 -16.03 -1.61 -3.39
N GLU A 14 -16.17 -1.96 -4.67
CA GLU A 14 -15.02 -2.20 -5.51
C GLU A 14 -14.09 -0.99 -5.38
N LEU A 15 -12.85 -1.20 -4.95
CA LEU A 15 -11.82 -0.17 -5.08
C LEU A 15 -11.50 0.01 -6.56
N LYS A 16 -12.39 0.68 -7.30
CA LYS A 16 -12.36 0.80 -8.76
C LYS A 16 -11.10 1.47 -9.32
N ASN A 17 -10.20 1.96 -8.46
CA ASN A 17 -8.95 2.59 -8.83
C ASN A 17 -7.81 2.29 -7.84
N ALA A 18 -7.86 1.18 -7.09
CA ALA A 18 -6.67 0.76 -6.35
C ALA A 18 -5.56 0.46 -7.38
N PRO A 19 -4.42 1.17 -7.35
CA PRO A 19 -3.35 0.87 -8.29
C PRO A 19 -2.85 -0.54 -7.94
N SER A 20 -3.00 -1.46 -8.90
CA SER A 20 -2.27 -2.73 -8.85
C SER A 20 -0.87 -2.47 -9.36
N GLY A 21 0.13 -2.83 -8.57
CA GLY A 21 1.52 -2.58 -8.94
C GLY A 21 2.48 -2.64 -7.77
N GLY A 22 3.76 -2.64 -8.13
CA GLY A 22 4.84 -2.53 -7.17
C GLY A 22 5.18 -1.06 -6.90
N PHE A 23 5.53 -0.75 -5.66
CA PHE A 23 6.09 0.54 -5.26
C PHE A 23 7.24 0.34 -4.28
N VAL A 24 8.22 1.24 -4.33
CA VAL A 24 9.19 1.39 -3.24
C VAL A 24 8.58 2.28 -2.18
N GLU A 25 8.76 1.94 -0.90
CA GLU A 25 8.37 2.82 0.19
C GLU A 25 9.44 2.93 1.28
N CYS A 26 9.46 4.09 1.93
CA CYS A 26 10.24 4.33 3.14
C CYS A 26 9.52 3.74 4.35
N VAL A 27 10.16 2.81 5.07
CA VAL A 27 9.57 2.14 6.23
C VAL A 27 9.34 3.11 7.40
N ASN A 28 10.10 4.20 7.47
CA ASN A 28 10.02 5.18 8.55
C ASN A 28 8.83 6.14 8.43
N CYS A 29 8.35 6.41 7.20
CA CYS A 29 7.34 7.45 6.97
C CYS A 29 6.27 7.09 5.92
N VAL A 30 6.35 5.90 5.31
CA VAL A 30 5.39 5.38 4.32
C VAL A 30 5.27 6.24 3.05
N ALA A 31 6.23 7.16 2.84
CA ALA A 31 6.40 7.82 1.55
C ALA A 31 6.76 6.76 0.51
N HIS A 32 6.12 6.80 -0.66
CA HIS A 32 6.30 5.81 -1.71
C HIS A 32 6.47 6.41 -3.09
N GLN A 33 7.05 5.62 -3.99
CA GLN A 33 7.10 5.85 -5.42
C GLN A 33 6.74 4.56 -6.16
N TRP A 34 5.83 4.64 -7.13
CA TRP A 34 5.46 3.52 -7.97
C TRP A 34 6.63 3.10 -8.88
N LEU A 35 6.87 1.79 -9.01
CA LEU A 35 8.02 1.25 -9.76
C LEU A 35 7.95 1.52 -11.27
N ASP A 36 6.75 1.78 -11.81
CA ASP A 36 6.54 2.17 -13.20
C ASP A 36 6.85 3.65 -13.46
N THR A 37 7.00 4.46 -12.41
CA THR A 37 7.27 5.90 -12.50
C THR A 37 8.73 6.30 -12.29
N GLY A 38 9.60 5.40 -11.82
CA GLY A 38 11.00 5.76 -11.56
C GLY A 38 11.87 4.64 -10.97
N ASP A 39 13.16 4.93 -10.83
CA ASP A 39 14.14 4.03 -10.22
C ASP A 39 14.00 4.05 -8.68
N PRO A 40 13.70 2.89 -8.04
CA PRO A 40 13.54 2.82 -6.60
C PRO A 40 14.81 3.19 -5.81
N VAL A 41 16.00 3.00 -6.40
CA VAL A 41 17.27 3.35 -5.76
C VAL A 41 17.45 4.87 -5.75
N GLU A 42 17.06 5.55 -6.82
CA GLU A 42 17.10 7.01 -6.89
C GLU A 42 16.16 7.63 -5.86
N PHE A 43 14.94 7.11 -5.74
CA PHE A 43 14.01 7.50 -4.68
C PHE A 43 14.63 7.33 -3.30
N ALA A 44 15.18 6.16 -2.98
CA ALA A 44 15.77 5.90 -1.67
C ALA A 44 16.94 6.86 -1.35
N ARG A 45 17.83 7.11 -2.32
CA ARG A 45 18.96 8.04 -2.15
C ARG A 45 18.50 9.47 -1.93
N ARG A 46 17.56 9.96 -2.75
CA ARG A 46 17.00 11.31 -2.62
C ARG A 46 16.28 11.46 -1.28
N HIS A 47 15.42 10.52 -0.94
CA HIS A 47 14.65 10.53 0.30
C HIS A 47 15.53 10.49 1.54
N GLN A 48 16.61 9.69 1.51
CA GLN A 48 17.60 9.66 2.59
C GLN A 48 18.40 10.98 2.67
N SER A 49 18.71 11.61 1.54
CA SER A 49 19.40 12.92 1.52
C SER A 49 18.54 14.00 2.20
N ASP A 50 17.24 14.01 1.93
CA ASP A 50 16.31 14.97 2.53
C ASP A 50 15.97 14.64 3.99
N HIS A 51 16.02 13.34 4.34
CA HIS A 51 15.71 12.82 5.67
C HIS A 51 16.77 11.78 6.11
N PRO A 52 17.90 12.21 6.69
CA PRO A 52 19.03 11.32 6.98
C PRO A 52 18.73 10.12 7.90
N TRP A 53 17.67 10.21 8.73
CA TRP A 53 17.23 9.13 9.62
C TRP A 53 16.32 8.09 8.93
N HIS A 54 15.91 8.31 7.68
CA HIS A 54 15.14 7.36 6.87
C HIS A 54 16.09 6.43 6.12
N THR A 55 16.44 5.31 6.75
CA THR A 55 17.47 4.38 6.27
C THR A 55 16.92 3.04 5.77
N ARG A 56 15.63 2.81 5.93
CA ARG A 56 14.98 1.55 5.57
C ARG A 56 13.94 1.77 4.49
N PHE A 57 14.09 1.02 3.40
CA PHE A 57 13.21 1.04 2.25
C PHE A 57 12.83 -0.39 1.90
N ARG A 58 11.61 -0.61 1.43
CA ARG A 58 11.14 -1.91 0.95
C ARG A 58 10.37 -1.76 -0.34
N ILE A 59 10.43 -2.80 -1.18
CA ILE A 59 9.51 -2.94 -2.30
C ILE A 59 8.26 -3.64 -1.78
N VAL A 60 7.11 -3.12 -2.15
CA VAL A 60 5.80 -3.68 -1.85
C VAL A 60 5.09 -3.91 -3.17
N ASP A 61 4.60 -5.12 -3.37
CA ASP A 61 3.73 -5.47 -4.49
C ASP A 61 2.30 -5.57 -3.99
N GLN A 62 1.42 -4.75 -4.55
CA GLN A 62 -0.02 -4.80 -4.27
C GLN A 62 -0.75 -5.42 -5.46
N THR A 63 -1.31 -6.60 -5.25
CA THR A 63 -2.24 -7.23 -6.21
C THR A 63 -3.67 -6.77 -5.91
N ASN A 64 -4.51 -6.66 -6.95
CA ASN A 64 -5.92 -6.31 -6.80
C ASN A 64 -6.59 -7.28 -5.81
N PHE A 65 -7.26 -6.75 -4.79
CA PHE A 65 -8.09 -7.56 -3.92
C PHE A 65 -9.55 -7.45 -4.33
N SER A 66 -10.24 -8.58 -4.36
CA SER A 66 -11.70 -8.65 -4.44
C SER A 66 -12.20 -9.08 -3.07
N VAL A 67 -13.09 -8.31 -2.47
CA VAL A 67 -13.91 -8.79 -1.35
C VAL A 67 -15.12 -9.45 -2.01
N GLY A 68 -15.13 -10.78 -2.10
CA GLY A 68 -16.26 -11.50 -2.70
C GLY A 68 -17.55 -11.37 -1.87
N GLU A 69 -18.71 -11.44 -2.51
CA GLU A 69 -19.98 -11.74 -1.85
C GLU A 69 -19.95 -13.20 -1.33
N GLU A 70 -20.44 -13.44 -0.10
CA GLU A 70 -20.76 -14.80 0.36
C GLU A 70 -21.92 -15.38 -0.48
N PRO A 71 -21.97 -16.72 -0.68
CA PRO A 71 -23.02 -17.39 -1.46
C PRO A 71 -24.43 -17.28 -0.86
#